data_AF-A0A7L5YPW7-F1
#
_entry.id   AF-A0A7L5YPW7-F1
#
_cell.length_a   1.000
_cell.length_b   1.000
_cell.length_c   1.000
_cell.angle_alpha   90.00
_cell.angle_beta   90.00
_cell.angle_gamma   90.00
#
_symmetry.space_group_name_H-M   'P 1'
#
loop_
_entity.id
_entity.type
_entity.pdbx_description
1 polymer ?
#
loop_
_entity_poly.entity_id
_entity_poly.type
_entity_poly.pdbx_seq_one_letter_code
_entity_poly.pdbx_strand_id
1 'polypeptide(L)'
;MPSWAACTDEYLLHLSRDIHLNPVHAGLVARPEDWAFFSYQDYVGLRTGTLAKPGLVLEQFPSQPTYAQFVADYVDADRTAIEHLMLD
;
A
#
# COMPACT_ATOMS: atom_id res chain seq x y z
N MET A 1 22.47 -5.56 -21.11
CA MET A 1 21.17 -5.54 -20.43
C MET A 1 20.18 -6.28 -21.32
N PRO A 2 19.42 -7.26 -20.81
CA PRO A 2 18.47 -8.02 -21.64
C PRO A 2 17.31 -7.12 -22.11
N SER A 3 16.75 -7.41 -23.30
CA SER A 3 15.74 -6.59 -23.99
C SER A 3 14.39 -6.47 -23.25
N TRP A 4 14.13 -7.31 -22.24
CA TRP A 4 12.92 -7.26 -21.43
C TRP A 4 12.99 -6.23 -20.29
N ALA A 5 14.17 -5.67 -20.00
CA ALA A 5 14.41 -4.75 -18.89
C ALA A 5 14.70 -3.32 -19.38
N ALA A 6 14.03 -2.86 -20.44
CA ALA A 6 14.09 -1.47 -20.85
C ALA A 6 13.19 -0.62 -19.93
N CYS A 7 13.70 -0.34 -18.74
CA CYS A 7 13.12 0.64 -17.82
C CYS A 7 13.47 2.04 -18.35
N THR A 8 12.79 2.47 -19.42
CA THR A 8 12.91 3.84 -19.92
C THR A 8 12.02 4.76 -19.08
N ASP A 9 12.37 6.04 -19.01
CA ASP A 9 11.54 7.03 -18.31
C ASP A 9 10.11 7.05 -18.86
N GLU A 10 9.94 6.85 -20.16
CA GLU A 10 8.62 6.74 -20.82
C GLU A 10 7.83 5.52 -20.36
N TYR A 11 8.47 4.35 -20.25
CA TYR A 11 7.83 3.14 -19.72
C TYR A 11 7.37 3.34 -18.27
N LEU A 12 8.20 3.98 -17.44
CA LEU A 12 7.87 4.27 -16.05
C LEU A 12 6.68 5.22 -15.90
N LEU A 13 6.55 6.22 -16.79
CA LEU A 13 5.40 7.12 -16.81
C LEU A 13 4.09 6.37 -17.11
N HIS A 14 4.10 5.48 -18.09
CA HIS A 14 2.91 4.69 -18.43
C HIS A 14 2.54 3.71 -17.32
N LEU A 15 3.53 3.02 -16.75
CA LEU A 15 3.30 2.10 -15.64
C LEU A 15 2.72 2.80 -14.40
N SER A 16 3.24 3.98 -14.05
CA SER A 16 2.74 4.78 -12.92
C SER A 16 1.26 5.15 -13.08
N ARG A 17 0.87 5.61 -14.28
CA ARG A 17 -0.53 5.89 -14.62
C ARG A 17 -1.40 4.66 -14.44
N ASP A 18 -0.96 3.52 -14.97
CA ASP A 18 -1.78 2.30 -14.96
C ASP A 18 -1.98 1.79 -13.51
N ILE A 19 -0.96 1.89 -12.65
CA ILE A 19 -1.08 1.58 -11.22
C ILE A 19 -2.14 2.47 -10.54
N HIS A 20 -2.13 3.77 -10.80
CA HIS A 20 -3.10 4.70 -10.22
C HIS A 20 -4.53 4.48 -10.73
N LEU A 21 -4.69 3.90 -11.92
CA LEU A 21 -5.99 3.54 -12.48
C LEU A 21 -6.51 2.18 -12.00
N ASN A 22 -5.68 1.33 -11.37
CA ASN A 22 -6.12 0.00 -10.92
C ASN A 22 -7.40 0.04 -10.05
N PRO A 23 -7.55 0.93 -9.05
CA PRO A 23 -8.77 1.01 -8.26
C PRO A 23 -10.01 1.41 -9.08
N VAL A 24 -9.81 2.22 -10.13
CA VAL A 24 -10.89 2.62 -11.05
C VAL A 24 -11.28 1.46 -11.95
N HIS A 25 -10.30 0.76 -12.54
CA HIS A 25 -10.55 -0.41 -13.40
C HIS A 25 -11.19 -1.58 -12.63
N ALA A 26 -10.85 -1.74 -11.36
CA ALA A 26 -11.46 -2.71 -10.46
C ALA A 26 -12.87 -2.28 -9.99
N GLY A 27 -13.36 -1.10 -10.37
CA GLY A 27 -14.67 -0.58 -9.98
C GLY A 27 -14.76 -0.20 -8.49
N LEU A 28 -13.62 -0.07 -7.81
CA LEU A 28 -13.57 0.24 -6.37
C LEU A 28 -13.82 1.73 -6.10
N VAL A 29 -13.42 2.60 -7.04
CA VAL A 29 -13.63 4.05 -6.99
C VAL A 29 -13.94 4.62 -8.37
N ALA A 30 -14.58 5.78 -8.43
CA ALA A 30 -14.92 6.46 -9.69
C ALA A 30 -13.74 7.24 -10.29
N ARG A 31 -12.83 7.75 -9.45
CA ARG A 31 -11.67 8.55 -9.86
C ARG A 31 -10.41 8.10 -9.10
N PRO A 32 -9.20 8.20 -9.68
CA PRO A 32 -7.97 7.75 -9.01
C PRO A 32 -7.69 8.47 -7.68
N GLU A 33 -8.06 9.75 -7.57
CA GLU A 33 -7.92 10.53 -6.33
C GLU A 33 -8.87 10.08 -5.22
N ASP A 34 -9.91 9.32 -5.52
CA ASP A 34 -10.82 8.80 -4.49
C ASP A 34 -10.20 7.61 -3.75
N TRP A 35 -9.11 7.03 -4.26
CA TRP A 35 -8.39 5.93 -3.61
C TRP A 35 -7.33 6.44 -2.61
N ALA A 36 -7.75 6.61 -1.35
CA ALA A 36 -6.93 7.22 -0.29
C ALA A 36 -5.64 6.46 0.08
N PHE A 37 -5.56 5.16 -0.22
CA PHE A 37 -4.44 4.28 0.17
C PHE A 37 -3.22 4.34 -0.75
N PHE A 38 -3.30 5.04 -1.89
CA PHE A 38 -2.16 5.19 -2.81
C PHE A 38 -1.63 6.62 -2.89
N SER A 39 -0.46 6.74 -3.50
CA SER A 39 0.28 7.98 -3.69
C SER A 39 -0.28 8.87 -4.80
N TYR A 40 -1.35 8.48 -5.52
CA TYR A 40 -1.87 9.30 -6.62
C TYR A 40 -2.16 10.74 -6.18
N GLN A 41 -2.81 10.90 -5.03
CA GLN A 41 -3.09 12.20 -4.43
C GLN A 41 -1.81 13.02 -4.16
N ASP A 42 -0.67 12.37 -3.87
CA ASP A 42 0.62 13.04 -3.69
C ASP A 42 1.19 13.53 -5.02
N TYR A 43 1.03 12.74 -6.08
CA TYR A 43 1.53 13.04 -7.43
C TYR A 43 0.79 14.24 -8.05
N VAL A 44 -0.51 14.37 -7.77
CA VAL A 44 -1.33 15.48 -8.26
C VAL A 44 -1.44 16.66 -7.27
N GLY A 45 -0.68 16.63 -6.17
CA GLY A 45 -0.64 17.72 -5.19
C GLY A 45 -1.93 17.92 -4.39
N LEU A 46 -2.85 16.96 -4.43
CA LEU A 46 -4.08 16.95 -3.62
C LEU A 46 -3.80 16.52 -2.17
N ARG A 47 -2.66 15.88 -1.94
CA ARG A 47 -2.10 15.56 -0.63
C ARG A 47 -0.62 15.88 -0.60
N THR A 48 -0.11 16.32 0.55
CA THR A 48 1.32 16.34 0.83
C THR A 48 1.67 15.08 1.63
N GLY A 49 2.05 14.00 0.94
CA GLY A 49 2.26 12.70 1.55
C GLY A 49 3.42 12.65 2.54
N THR A 50 3.11 12.33 3.80
CA THR A 50 4.02 11.89 4.86
C THR A 50 3.54 10.56 5.47
N LEU A 51 2.86 9.73 4.66
CA LEU A 51 1.65 8.98 5.06
C LEU A 51 1.69 8.19 6.37
N ALA A 52 2.83 7.64 6.79
CA ALA A 52 2.95 7.03 8.10
C ALA A 52 3.70 7.97 9.05
N LYS A 53 3.11 8.25 10.22
CA LYS A 53 3.80 8.82 11.39
C LYS A 53 4.10 7.70 12.38
N PRO A 54 5.10 6.83 12.10
CA PRO A 54 5.30 5.63 12.90
C PRO A 54 5.74 5.95 14.33
N GLY A 55 6.26 7.15 14.58
CA GLY A 55 6.74 7.59 15.90
C GLY A 55 5.76 7.27 17.04
N LEU A 56 4.50 7.69 16.94
CA LEU A 56 3.50 7.46 18.01
C LEU A 56 3.23 5.98 18.32
N VAL A 57 3.41 5.10 17.34
CA VAL A 57 3.25 3.65 17.53
C VAL A 57 4.55 3.05 18.03
N LEU A 58 5.68 3.38 17.39
CA LEU A 58 7.00 2.82 17.72
C LEU A 58 7.52 3.31 19.08
N GLU A 59 7.14 4.51 19.53
CA GLU A 59 7.45 5.05 20.86
C GLU A 59 6.87 4.20 22.01
N GLN A 60 5.83 3.41 21.73
CA GLN A 60 5.23 2.49 22.71
C GLN A 60 6.02 1.19 22.87
N PHE A 61 7.01 0.94 22.01
CA PHE A 61 7.81 -0.28 22.05
C PHE A 61 9.26 0.06 22.41
N PRO A 62 9.92 -0.75 23.27
CA PRO A 62 11.32 -0.54 23.61
C PRO A 62 12.25 -0.55 22.40
N SER A 63 11.85 -1.24 21.33
CA SER A 63 12.59 -1.30 20.08
C SER A 63 11.67 -1.71 18.92
N GLN A 64 12.06 -1.39 17.68
CA GLN A 64 11.34 -1.83 16.49
C GLN A 64 11.25 -3.37 16.37
N PRO A 65 12.29 -4.17 16.73
CA PRO A 65 12.16 -5.63 16.82
C PRO A 65 11.05 -6.12 17.76
N THR A 66 10.80 -5.41 18.87
CA THR A 66 9.73 -5.76 19.80
C THR A 66 8.34 -5.48 19.21
N TYR A 67 8.18 -4.37 18.48
CA TYR A 67 6.95 -4.08 17.72
C TYR A 67 6.70 -5.13 16.62
N ALA A 68 7.75 -5.54 15.91
CA ALA A 68 7.65 -6.57 14.87
C ALA A 68 7.21 -7.93 15.43
N GLN A 69 7.75 -8.35 16.58
CA GLN A 69 7.32 -9.57 17.25
C GLN A 69 5.85 -9.49 17.69
N PHE A 70 5.43 -8.34 18.26
CA PHE A 70 4.03 -8.09 18.63
C PHE A 70 3.05 -8.25 17.45
N VAL A 71 3.41 -7.73 16.26
CA VAL A 71 2.58 -7.92 15.05
C VAL A 71 2.58 -9.38 14.59
N ALA A 72 3.75 -10.05 14.61
CA ALA A 72 3.90 -11.42 14.14
C ALA A 72 3.12 -12.43 15.01
N ASP A 73 3.06 -12.21 16.33
CA ASP A 73 2.32 -13.08 17.26
C ASP A 73 0.80 -13.09 17.00
N TYR A 74 0.27 -12.10 16.26
CA TYR A 74 -1.15 -11.98 15.89
C TYR A 74 -1.50 -12.52 14.50
N VAL A 75 -0.51 -12.70 13.61
CA VAL A 75 -0.77 -13.12 12.21
C VAL A 75 -1.36 -14.53 12.13
N ASP A 76 -0.91 -15.47 12.98
CA ASP A 76 -1.45 -16.83 12.99
C ASP A 76 -2.85 -16.93 13.63
N ALA A 77 -3.18 -16.04 14.57
CA ALA A 77 -4.50 -15.98 15.19
C ALA A 77 -5.55 -15.35 14.27
N ASP A 78 -5.18 -14.29 13.52
CA ASP A 78 -6.07 -13.60 12.58
C ASP A 78 -6.38 -14.46 11.35
N ARG A 79 -5.44 -15.27 10.86
CA ARG A 79 -5.70 -16.14 9.70
C ARG A 79 -6.84 -17.12 9.98
N THR A 80 -6.87 -17.74 11.15
CA THR A 80 -7.95 -18.67 11.54
C THR A 80 -9.30 -17.96 11.70
N ALA A 81 -9.29 -16.71 12.19
CA ALA A 81 -10.49 -15.88 12.31
C ALA A 81 -11.04 -15.40 10.95
N ILE A 82 -10.16 -15.04 10.02
CA ILE A 82 -10.51 -14.61 8.66
C ILE A 82 -11.00 -15.79 7.81
N GLU A 83 -10.41 -16.98 7.96
CA GLU A 83 -10.87 -18.21 7.30
C GLU A 83 -12.33 -18.54 7.63
N HIS A 84 -12.79 -18.28 8.85
CA HIS A 84 -14.20 -18.48 9.25
C HIS A 84 -15.14 -17.37 8.73
N LEU A 85 -14.59 -16.29 8.19
CA LEU A 85 -15.33 -15.16 7.61
C LEU A 85 -15.32 -15.18 6.07
N MET A 86 -14.51 -16.06 5.46
CA MET A 86 -14.59 -16.35 4.04
C MET A 86 -15.78 -17.27 3.81
N LEU A 87 -16.85 -16.71 3.22
CA LEU A 87 -18.00 -17.50 2.77
C LEU A 87 -17.55 -18.42 1.64
N ASP A 88 -17.82 -19.72 1.80
CA ASP A 88 -17.60 -20.81 0.85
C ASP A 88 -17.92 -20.46 -0.62
#